data_AF-A0A8C3U246-F1
#
_entry.id   AF-A0A8C3U246-F1
#
_cell.length_a   1.000
_cell.length_b   1.000
_cell.length_c   1.000
_cell.angle_alpha   90.00
_cell.angle_beta   90.00
_cell.angle_gamma   90.00
#
_symmetry.space_group_name_H-M   'P 1'
#
loop_
_entity.id
_entity.type
_entity.pdbx_description
1 polymer ?
#
loop_
_entity_poly.entity_id
_entity_poly.type
_entity_poly.pdbx_seq_one_letter_code
_entity_poly.pdbx_strand_id
1 'polypeptide(L)'
;ADGSDCDTRNFHGGSHERLLLKRLGLESHYPRKMGMGDFHTICKTSLQDRQPSKDKELPLYFLQKLLNVDYQVRYLTCWEDSNPNFAPLPQTTEHDHQHSSEHFFDDLEEAAPECVSRDGHVHPMDLQMAIFHCADDFLRQTLATKLAFCQLALPLLLPNPGTSHIEFLLFALSQIQRSWKEAEKSGKQAQTKSYNNKLIFQAQTPIVSFIRIGSSASSSKSQLLNALLSKRKHDTFFHRHCRGSTRERLLMEGVVEIAWYCPRGSPDDTFESCVAFCNLHGDARDHGAQLQFLQDISAVSVALVSDLEHMDNRGKKLLQELWQSQRPLVCLLTERENTANGQSSKKIKIGIKNRNESELMDQLTKMIKDLLEGSNPCFSLDSCADKARQHGFVVDADQPPCVTAKAKAKELVELLKKEKLSEIKSQLLPLQGKLWYQWCQKDKELTQLMVSGYPVELMDGDASYLPLRWVGAIFDSLIERLGDKRVFVLSVLGIQSTGK
;
A
#
# COMPACT_ATOMS: atom_id res chain seq x y z
N ALA A 1 9.56 -14.78 44.78
CA ALA A 1 10.60 -13.75 45.02
C ALA A 1 11.70 -14.02 44.01
N ASP A 2 11.43 -13.77 42.73
CA ASP A 2 11.57 -12.47 42.04
C ASP A 2 13.01 -11.95 42.04
N GLY A 3 13.53 -11.83 40.83
CA GLY A 3 14.86 -11.37 40.47
C GLY A 3 14.98 -11.35 38.95
N SER A 4 14.19 -10.48 38.32
CA SER A 4 14.14 -10.22 36.89
C SER A 4 15.39 -9.45 36.44
N ASP A 5 16.32 -10.12 35.76
CA ASP A 5 17.31 -9.47 34.90
C ASP A 5 16.80 -9.53 33.46
N CYS A 6 16.10 -8.48 33.04
CA CYS A 6 15.74 -8.27 31.65
C CYS A 6 16.89 -7.54 30.92
N ASP A 7 17.65 -8.34 30.18
CA ASP A 7 18.67 -7.98 29.19
C ASP A 7 18.22 -6.79 28.31
N THR A 8 18.75 -5.61 28.62
CA THR A 8 18.61 -4.39 27.81
C THR A 8 19.71 -4.37 26.75
N ARG A 9 19.51 -5.10 25.64
CA ARG A 9 20.46 -5.07 24.51
C ARG A 9 20.03 -4.06 23.44
N ASN A 10 20.80 -2.97 23.38
CA ASN A 10 21.16 -2.11 22.25
C ASN A 10 20.11 -1.85 21.14
N PHE A 11 19.35 -0.79 21.33
CA PHE A 11 18.53 -0.10 20.31
C PHE A 11 19.37 1.07 19.74
N HIS A 12 19.51 1.21 18.42
CA HIS A 12 20.32 2.27 17.77
C HIS A 12 19.51 3.21 16.84
N GLY A 13 18.17 3.24 16.97
CA GLY A 13 17.33 4.23 16.29
C GLY A 13 17.51 5.65 16.83
N GLY A 14 17.27 6.66 16.00
CA GLY A 14 17.20 8.06 16.43
C GLY A 14 16.19 8.27 17.58
N SER A 15 16.36 9.36 18.33
CA SER A 15 15.55 9.64 19.51
C SER A 15 14.05 9.81 19.20
N HIS A 16 13.70 10.17 17.97
CA HIS A 16 12.33 10.49 17.56
C HIS A 16 11.56 9.23 17.11
N GLU A 17 12.20 8.29 16.43
CA GLU A 17 11.59 7.05 15.96
C GLU A 17 11.27 6.13 17.14
N ARG A 18 12.16 6.09 18.15
CA ARG A 18 11.90 5.36 19.39
C ARG A 18 10.71 5.95 20.16
N LEU A 19 10.60 7.28 20.19
CA LEU A 19 9.46 7.96 20.81
C LEU A 19 8.14 7.61 20.11
N LEU A 20 8.15 7.53 18.78
CA LEU A 20 6.98 7.10 18.00
C LEU A 20 6.57 5.66 18.34
N LEU A 21 7.51 4.71 18.36
CA LEU A 21 7.21 3.32 18.72
C LEU A 21 6.65 3.20 20.15
N LYS A 22 7.18 3.99 21.09
CA LYS A 22 6.66 4.08 22.46
C LYS A 22 5.24 4.64 22.53
N ARG A 23 4.99 5.69 21.75
CA ARG A 23 3.66 6.33 21.64
C ARG A 23 2.62 5.37 21.07
N LEU A 24 3.01 4.55 20.09
CA LEU A 24 2.16 3.51 19.49
C LEU A 24 2.08 2.21 20.31
N GLY A 25 2.90 2.05 21.37
CA GLY A 25 2.94 0.82 22.16
C GLY A 25 3.57 -0.38 21.44
N LEU A 26 4.44 -0.13 20.46
CA LEU A 26 5.06 -1.15 19.61
C LEU A 26 6.50 -1.53 20.02
N GLU A 27 7.05 -0.96 21.10
CA GLU A 27 8.45 -1.17 21.52
C GLU A 27 8.80 -2.64 21.74
N SER A 28 7.90 -3.44 22.32
CA SER A 28 8.12 -4.88 22.55
C SER A 28 8.22 -5.68 21.26
N HIS A 29 7.56 -5.22 20.20
CA HIS A 29 7.49 -5.89 18.91
C HIS A 29 8.62 -5.49 17.96
N TYR A 30 9.34 -4.40 18.25
CA TYR A 30 10.47 -3.98 17.43
C TYR A 30 11.78 -4.68 17.86
N PRO A 31 12.66 -5.04 16.91
CA PRO A 31 12.40 -5.20 15.48
C PRO A 31 11.84 -6.59 15.16
N ARG A 32 10.89 -6.69 14.22
CA ARG A 32 10.42 -7.96 13.61
C ARG A 32 9.93 -9.06 14.59
N LYS A 33 9.26 -8.71 15.69
CA LYS A 33 8.71 -9.69 16.65
C LYS A 33 7.19 -9.80 16.62
N MET A 34 6.51 -8.97 15.81
CA MET A 34 5.07 -9.10 15.60
C MET A 34 4.80 -10.14 14.53
N GLY A 35 4.06 -11.19 14.90
CA GLY A 35 3.75 -12.31 14.02
C GLY A 35 2.28 -12.38 13.63
N MET A 36 1.90 -13.44 12.90
CA MET A 36 0.52 -13.66 12.47
C MET A 36 -0.49 -13.82 13.64
N GLY A 37 -0.04 -14.24 14.82
CA GLY A 37 -0.89 -14.32 16.01
C GLY A 37 -1.42 -12.95 16.45
N ASP A 38 -0.55 -11.92 16.40
CA ASP A 38 -0.93 -10.55 16.72
C ASP A 38 -1.91 -9.98 15.67
N PHE A 39 -1.74 -10.37 14.41
CA PHE A 39 -2.63 -9.97 13.32
C PHE A 39 -4.05 -10.53 13.48
N HIS A 40 -4.19 -11.81 13.84
CA HIS A 40 -5.49 -12.47 13.98
C HIS A 40 -6.14 -12.30 15.36
N THR A 41 -5.62 -11.40 16.20
CA THR A 41 -6.17 -11.20 17.54
C THR A 41 -7.56 -10.58 17.46
N ILE A 42 -8.58 -11.37 17.80
CA ILE A 42 -9.97 -10.92 17.95
C ILE A 42 -10.07 -10.13 19.26
N CYS A 43 -10.37 -8.84 19.18
CA CYS A 43 -10.61 -7.99 20.35
C CYS A 43 -12.07 -7.53 20.39
N LYS A 44 -12.57 -7.16 21.58
CA LYS A 44 -13.90 -6.52 21.73
C LYS A 44 -14.06 -5.29 20.84
N THR A 45 -12.96 -4.60 20.58
CA THR A 45 -12.85 -3.46 19.68
C THR A 45 -13.09 -3.82 18.20
N SER A 46 -12.81 -5.07 17.79
CA SER A 46 -13.08 -5.56 16.43
C SER A 46 -14.58 -5.69 16.13
N LEU A 47 -15.43 -5.69 17.16
CA LEU A 47 -16.89 -5.88 17.07
C LEU A 47 -17.67 -4.55 17.09
N GLN A 48 -17.00 -3.42 17.30
CA GLN A 48 -17.64 -2.11 17.39
C GLN A 48 -16.92 -1.15 16.44
N ASP A 49 -17.65 -0.49 15.53
CA ASP A 49 -17.14 0.57 14.64
C ASP A 49 -16.82 1.87 15.42
N ARG A 50 -16.01 1.74 16.46
CA ARG A 50 -15.48 2.87 17.24
C ARG A 50 -14.18 3.35 16.62
N GLN A 51 -13.90 4.64 16.73
CA GLN A 51 -12.64 5.22 16.29
C GLN A 51 -11.59 5.15 17.40
N PRO A 52 -10.28 5.07 17.06
CA PRO A 52 -9.23 5.03 18.05
C PRO A 52 -9.17 6.35 18.82
N SER A 53 -9.18 6.25 20.15
CA SER A 53 -9.13 7.41 21.06
C SER A 53 -7.70 7.73 21.51
N LYS A 54 -6.82 6.73 21.47
CA LYS A 54 -5.43 6.83 21.91
C LYS A 54 -4.49 6.28 20.86
N ASP A 55 -3.30 6.88 20.74
CA ASP A 55 -2.32 6.45 19.74
C ASP A 55 -1.89 4.98 19.90
N LYS A 56 -1.91 4.46 21.12
CA LYS A 56 -1.63 3.04 21.41
C LYS A 56 -2.66 2.07 20.82
N GLU A 57 -3.86 2.54 20.50
CA GLU A 57 -4.91 1.72 19.89
C GLU A 57 -4.75 1.68 18.35
N LEU A 58 -4.03 2.64 17.76
CA LEU A 58 -3.88 2.77 16.31
C LEU A 58 -3.36 1.50 15.63
N PRO A 59 -2.30 0.82 16.12
CA PRO A 59 -1.81 -0.37 15.45
C PRO A 59 -2.86 -1.49 15.38
N LEU A 60 -3.59 -1.72 16.47
CA LEU A 60 -4.64 -2.73 16.51
C LEU A 60 -5.77 -2.42 15.51
N TYR A 61 -6.24 -1.18 15.48
CA TYR A 61 -7.27 -0.74 14.53
C TYR A 61 -6.78 -0.81 13.08
N PHE A 62 -5.50 -0.48 12.84
CA PHE A 62 -4.89 -0.58 11.53
C PHE A 62 -4.91 -2.03 11.04
N LEU A 63 -4.45 -2.98 11.86
CA LEU A 63 -4.43 -4.40 11.51
C LEU A 63 -5.85 -4.94 11.27
N GLN A 64 -6.83 -4.55 12.09
CA GLN A 64 -8.23 -4.97 11.95
C GLN A 64 -8.90 -4.43 10.68
N LYS A 65 -8.75 -3.14 10.39
CA LYS A 65 -9.27 -2.56 9.14
C LYS A 65 -8.63 -3.20 7.93
N LEU A 66 -7.34 -3.47 7.99
CA LEU A 66 -6.61 -4.13 6.91
C LEU A 66 -7.05 -5.60 6.71
N LEU A 67 -7.34 -6.32 7.80
CA LEU A 67 -7.92 -7.67 7.76
C LEU A 67 -9.24 -7.69 6.97
N ASN A 68 -10.12 -6.72 7.26
CA ASN A 68 -11.41 -6.51 6.62
C ASN A 68 -11.32 -5.87 5.22
N VAL A 69 -10.09 -5.64 4.71
CA VAL A 69 -9.84 -5.03 3.38
C VAL A 69 -10.50 -3.65 3.26
N ASP A 70 -10.54 -2.91 4.38
CA ASP A 70 -11.03 -1.54 4.41
C ASP A 70 -9.93 -0.58 3.94
N TYR A 71 -10.09 0.00 2.75
CA TYR A 71 -9.12 0.93 2.18
C TYR A 71 -8.98 2.23 3.00
N GLN A 72 -9.96 2.58 3.84
CA GLN A 72 -9.90 3.75 4.71
C GLN A 72 -8.84 3.60 5.82
N VAL A 73 -8.28 2.40 6.00
CA VAL A 73 -7.14 2.15 6.90
C VAL A 73 -5.99 3.13 6.67
N ARG A 74 -5.82 3.61 5.44
CA ARG A 74 -4.76 4.54 5.05
C ARG A 74 -4.94 5.96 5.62
N TYR A 75 -6.14 6.29 6.12
CA TYR A 75 -6.49 7.58 6.72
C TYR A 75 -6.77 7.47 8.22
N LEU A 76 -6.38 6.36 8.84
CA LEU A 76 -6.60 6.14 10.26
C LEU A 76 -5.81 7.14 11.10
N THR A 77 -6.52 7.95 11.87
CA THR A 77 -5.96 8.88 12.85
C THR A 77 -6.71 8.74 14.16
N CYS A 78 -6.05 9.06 15.27
CA CYS A 78 -6.78 9.29 16.52
C CYS A 78 -7.66 10.52 16.37
N TRP A 79 -8.93 10.36 16.70
CA TRP A 79 -9.86 11.46 16.69
C TRP A 79 -9.83 12.10 18.07
N GLU A 80 -9.52 13.39 18.13
CA GLU A 80 -9.89 14.20 19.27
C GLU A 80 -11.37 14.58 19.11
N ASP A 81 -12.16 14.40 20.17
CA ASP A 81 -13.50 15.00 20.34
C ASP A 81 -13.40 16.52 20.52
N SER A 82 -12.53 17.16 19.74
CA SER A 82 -12.49 18.60 19.58
C SER A 82 -13.49 18.93 18.49
N ASN A 83 -14.79 18.93 18.85
CA ASN A 83 -15.61 20.03 18.36
C ASN A 83 -14.81 21.28 18.72
N PRO A 84 -14.37 22.12 17.77
CA PRO A 84 -14.08 23.49 18.15
C PRO A 84 -15.43 24.00 18.64
N ASN A 85 -15.63 24.01 19.95
CA ASN A 85 -16.52 24.97 20.55
C ASN A 85 -15.94 26.29 20.08
N PHE A 86 -16.46 26.81 18.96
CA PHE A 86 -16.43 28.23 18.72
C PHE A 86 -16.93 28.81 20.04
N ALA A 87 -16.00 29.41 20.80
CA ALA A 87 -16.39 30.22 21.93
C ALA A 87 -17.54 31.11 21.44
N PRO A 88 -18.66 31.21 22.18
CA PRO A 88 -19.79 31.96 21.68
C PRO A 88 -19.30 33.34 21.27
N LEU A 89 -19.58 33.70 20.01
CA LEU A 89 -19.30 35.02 19.47
C LEU A 89 -19.72 36.03 20.55
N PRO A 90 -18.85 36.97 20.99
CA PRO A 90 -19.29 37.98 21.92
C PRO A 90 -20.47 38.68 21.27
N GLN A 91 -21.63 38.62 21.93
CA GLN A 91 -22.82 39.33 21.48
C GLN A 91 -22.45 40.81 21.47
N THR A 92 -22.26 41.36 20.28
CA THR A 92 -22.13 42.79 20.08
C THR A 92 -23.47 43.41 20.47
N THR A 93 -23.53 43.98 21.66
CA THR A 93 -24.52 45.02 21.96
C THR A 93 -24.27 46.17 21.00
N GLU A 94 -25.33 46.55 20.28
CA GLU A 94 -25.33 47.71 19.40
C GLU A 94 -24.85 48.95 20.15
N HIS A 95 -23.67 49.44 19.80
CA HIS A 95 -23.32 50.84 19.95
C HIS A 95 -22.45 51.26 18.78
N ASP A 96 -23.02 52.16 17.97
CA ASP A 96 -22.37 52.93 16.92
C ASP A 96 -21.01 53.46 17.35
N HIS A 97 -19.92 53.06 16.69
CA HIS A 97 -18.73 53.91 16.52
C HIS A 97 -17.98 53.52 15.25
N GLN A 98 -17.96 54.44 14.28
CA GLN A 98 -17.08 54.43 13.11
C GLN A 98 -15.62 54.53 13.54
N HIS A 99 -14.76 53.52 13.32
CA HIS A 99 -13.31 53.73 13.27
C HIS A 99 -12.58 52.73 12.36
N SER A 100 -11.92 53.30 11.34
CA SER A 100 -10.66 52.96 10.67
C SER A 100 -10.29 51.49 10.37
N SER A 101 -10.12 51.19 9.08
CA SER A 101 -9.59 49.94 8.53
C SER A 101 -8.09 49.70 8.76
N GLU A 102 -7.40 50.55 9.53
CA GLU A 102 -5.94 50.54 9.65
C GLU A 102 -5.40 49.55 10.69
N HIS A 103 -6.23 49.00 11.60
CA HIS A 103 -5.78 48.01 12.59
C HIS A 103 -5.90 46.53 12.15
N PHE A 104 -6.46 46.26 10.97
CA PHE A 104 -6.60 44.87 10.48
C PHE A 104 -5.26 44.28 10.00
N PHE A 105 -4.31 45.13 9.64
CA PHE A 105 -3.02 44.72 9.08
C PHE A 105 -1.93 44.51 10.13
N ASP A 106 -2.02 45.18 11.30
CA ASP A 106 -1.05 45.00 12.39
C ASP A 106 -1.18 43.61 13.06
N ASP A 107 -2.41 43.06 13.17
CA ASP A 107 -2.66 41.72 13.70
C ASP A 107 -2.11 40.58 12.80
N LEU A 108 -1.78 40.87 11.53
CA LEU A 108 -1.14 39.91 10.63
C LEU A 108 0.39 39.86 10.76
N GLU A 109 1.02 40.89 11.32
CA GLU A 109 2.49 40.96 11.45
C GLU A 109 3.02 40.51 12.82
N GLU A 110 2.18 40.43 13.86
CA GLU A 110 2.59 40.01 15.21
C GLU A 110 2.24 38.55 15.60
N ALA A 111 1.91 37.69 14.64
CA ALA A 111 1.88 36.25 14.88
C ALA A 111 3.29 35.64 14.81
N ALA A 112 4.12 35.93 15.82
CA ALA A 112 5.32 35.12 16.08
C ALA A 112 4.88 33.65 16.25
N PRO A 113 5.65 32.66 15.77
CA PRO A 113 5.26 31.26 15.94
C PRO A 113 5.32 30.95 17.44
N GLU A 114 4.16 30.96 18.08
CA GLU A 114 3.99 30.33 19.39
C GLU A 114 4.57 28.93 19.27
N CYS A 115 5.52 28.63 20.17
CA CYS A 115 6.25 27.39 20.22
C CYS A 115 5.25 26.23 20.26
N VAL A 116 5.02 25.60 19.11
CA VAL A 116 4.02 24.56 18.92
C VAL A 116 4.28 23.45 19.93
N SER A 117 3.33 23.22 20.82
CA SER A 117 3.30 22.04 21.69
C SER A 117 3.47 20.79 20.83
N ARG A 118 4.36 19.88 21.24
CA ARG A 118 4.73 18.63 20.55
C ARG A 118 3.60 17.58 20.49
N ASP A 119 2.33 18.01 20.44
CA ASP A 119 1.11 17.20 20.41
C ASP A 119 0.52 17.09 18.99
N GLY A 120 1.35 16.80 17.97
CA GLY A 120 0.85 16.46 16.64
C GLY A 120 0.24 15.05 16.64
N HIS A 121 -0.89 14.82 15.95
CA HIS A 121 -1.38 13.46 15.69
C HIS A 121 -0.35 12.62 14.91
N VAL A 122 -0.34 11.30 15.13
CA VAL A 122 0.55 10.39 14.40
C VAL A 122 0.18 10.37 12.92
N HIS A 123 1.17 10.59 12.04
CA HIS A 123 0.97 10.54 10.60
C HIS A 123 0.59 9.09 10.18
N PRO A 124 -0.50 8.85 9.42
CA PRO A 124 -0.96 7.50 9.05
C PRO A 124 0.10 6.64 8.35
N MET A 125 0.92 7.27 7.52
CA MET A 125 2.06 6.60 6.89
C MET A 125 3.16 6.17 7.86
N ASP A 126 3.43 6.95 8.90
CA ASP A 126 4.41 6.57 9.93
C ASP A 126 3.85 5.41 10.77
N LEU A 127 2.55 5.39 11.04
CA LEU A 127 1.88 4.23 11.64
C LEU A 127 2.09 2.97 10.78
N GLN A 128 1.84 3.05 9.47
CA GLN A 128 2.06 1.92 8.56
C GLN A 128 3.52 1.46 8.61
N MET A 129 4.50 2.38 8.48
CA MET A 129 5.91 2.01 8.50
C MET A 129 6.35 1.44 9.85
N ALA A 130 5.86 1.99 10.96
CA ALA A 130 6.13 1.46 12.30
C ALA A 130 5.67 0.00 12.43
N ILE A 131 4.47 -0.32 11.93
CA ILE A 131 3.96 -1.70 11.89
C ILE A 131 4.84 -2.58 10.99
N PHE A 132 5.23 -2.11 9.80
CA PHE A 132 6.14 -2.86 8.92
C PHE A 132 7.49 -3.16 9.60
N HIS A 133 8.05 -2.23 10.36
CA HIS A 133 9.28 -2.47 11.10
C HIS A 133 9.13 -3.46 12.28
N CYS A 134 7.94 -3.54 12.87
CA CYS A 134 7.64 -4.47 13.96
C CYS A 134 7.24 -5.86 13.45
N ALA A 135 6.64 -5.95 12.27
CA ALA A 135 6.19 -7.18 11.64
C ALA A 135 7.36 -8.08 11.19
N ASP A 136 7.22 -9.38 11.44
CA ASP A 136 8.08 -10.41 10.85
C ASP A 136 7.86 -10.54 9.32
N ASP A 137 8.71 -11.30 8.63
CA ASP A 137 8.67 -11.40 7.17
C ASP A 137 7.38 -12.03 6.64
N PHE A 138 6.72 -12.91 7.42
CA PHE A 138 5.47 -13.55 7.03
C PHE A 138 4.27 -12.60 7.21
N LEU A 139 4.23 -11.86 8.32
CA LEU A 139 3.22 -10.84 8.53
C LEU A 139 3.36 -9.72 7.49
N ARG A 140 4.58 -9.26 7.18
CA ARG A 140 4.81 -8.27 6.10
C ARG A 140 4.24 -8.73 4.76
N GLN A 141 4.37 -10.01 4.42
CA GLN A 141 3.77 -10.58 3.22
C GLN A 141 2.23 -10.50 3.25
N THR A 142 1.61 -10.82 4.38
CA THR A 142 0.16 -10.68 4.56
C THR A 142 -0.29 -9.22 4.49
N LEU A 143 0.42 -8.30 5.16
CA LEU A 143 0.14 -6.87 5.16
C LEU A 143 0.20 -6.30 3.74
N ALA A 144 1.28 -6.59 3.00
CA ALA A 144 1.44 -6.16 1.62
C ALA A 144 0.33 -6.71 0.71
N THR A 145 -0.06 -7.97 0.90
CA THR A 145 -1.15 -8.60 0.15
C THR A 145 -2.49 -7.91 0.42
N LYS A 146 -2.81 -7.64 1.69
CA LYS A 146 -4.06 -6.93 2.06
C LYS A 146 -4.07 -5.48 1.57
N LEU A 147 -2.96 -4.76 1.67
CA LEU A 147 -2.82 -3.41 1.11
C LEU A 147 -3.02 -3.43 -0.41
N ALA A 148 -2.53 -4.46 -1.10
CA ALA A 148 -2.70 -4.62 -2.54
C ALA A 148 -4.18 -4.86 -2.91
N PHE A 149 -4.94 -5.60 -2.09
CA PHE A 149 -6.39 -5.74 -2.27
C PHE A 149 -7.13 -4.41 -2.10
N CYS A 150 -6.70 -3.57 -1.16
CA CYS A 150 -7.20 -2.21 -0.98
C CYS A 150 -6.79 -1.22 -2.11
N GLN A 151 -6.04 -1.67 -3.12
CA GLN A 151 -5.51 -0.83 -4.21
C GLN A 151 -4.56 0.30 -3.76
N LEU A 152 -3.91 0.09 -2.61
CA LEU A 152 -2.96 1.03 -2.02
C LEU A 152 -1.52 0.74 -2.50
N ALA A 153 -0.69 1.77 -2.49
CA ALA A 153 0.73 1.65 -2.77
C ALA A 153 1.46 0.87 -1.66
N LEU A 154 2.44 0.07 -2.07
CA LEU A 154 3.14 -0.89 -1.23
C LEU A 154 4.60 -0.48 -1.05
N PRO A 155 5.21 -0.68 0.12
CA PRO A 155 6.62 -0.40 0.29
C PRO A 155 7.46 -1.39 -0.54
N LEU A 156 8.36 -0.86 -1.36
CA LEU A 156 9.34 -1.58 -2.16
C LEU A 156 10.73 -1.50 -1.51
N LEU A 157 11.16 -0.29 -1.17
CA LEU A 157 12.38 -0.04 -0.39
C LEU A 157 11.99 0.54 0.97
N LEU A 158 12.46 -0.11 2.03
CA LEU A 158 12.21 0.28 3.41
C LEU A 158 13.54 0.60 4.11
N PRO A 159 13.89 1.88 4.29
CA PRO A 159 15.06 2.29 5.07
C PRO A 159 14.88 1.92 6.54
N ASN A 160 15.91 1.38 7.17
CA ASN A 160 15.90 1.06 8.58
C ASN A 160 16.35 2.30 9.40
N PRO A 161 15.50 2.81 10.31
CA PRO A 161 15.78 4.03 11.06
C PRO A 161 16.97 3.92 12.03
N GLY A 162 17.42 2.70 12.38
CA GLY A 162 18.51 2.50 13.34
C GLY A 162 19.82 1.94 12.80
N THR A 163 19.89 1.58 11.52
CA THR A 163 21.08 0.91 10.96
C THR A 163 21.54 1.45 9.61
N SER A 164 20.87 2.48 9.07
CA SER A 164 21.13 3.05 7.73
C SER A 164 21.03 2.05 6.56
N HIS A 165 20.75 0.77 6.83
CA HIS A 165 20.49 -0.25 5.83
C HIS A 165 19.12 -0.05 5.19
N ILE A 166 19.00 -0.39 3.92
CA ILE A 166 17.76 -0.35 3.16
C ILE A 166 17.36 -1.78 2.82
N GLU A 167 16.11 -2.12 3.10
CA GLU A 167 15.54 -3.42 2.81
C GLU A 167 14.74 -3.37 1.50
N PHE A 168 14.99 -4.32 0.58
CA PHE A 168 14.17 -4.56 -0.61
C PHE A 168 13.16 -5.66 -0.31
N LEU A 169 11.87 -5.31 -0.36
CA LEU A 169 10.76 -6.17 0.08
C LEU A 169 10.24 -7.09 -1.04
N LEU A 170 11.06 -8.04 -1.49
CA LEU A 170 10.69 -9.01 -2.53
C LEU A 170 9.71 -10.08 -2.01
N PHE A 171 10.05 -10.71 -0.88
CA PHE A 171 9.25 -11.78 -0.29
C PHE A 171 7.89 -11.26 0.17
N ALA A 172 7.85 -10.06 0.75
CA ALA A 172 6.59 -9.42 1.14
C ALA A 172 5.64 -9.25 -0.06
N LEU A 173 6.16 -8.90 -1.24
CA LEU A 173 5.38 -8.68 -2.46
C LEU A 173 5.07 -9.98 -3.24
N SER A 174 5.61 -11.12 -2.83
CA SER A 174 5.60 -12.35 -3.64
C SER A 174 4.24 -13.03 -3.77
N GLN A 175 3.27 -12.79 -2.88
CA GLN A 175 1.93 -13.39 -2.95
C GLN A 175 0.93 -12.58 -3.77
N ILE A 176 1.32 -11.40 -4.26
CA ILE A 176 0.40 -10.49 -4.93
C ILE A 176 0.10 -11.03 -6.32
N GLN A 177 -1.17 -11.36 -6.55
CA GLN A 177 -1.68 -11.82 -7.84
C GLN A 177 -2.48 -10.70 -8.51
N ARG A 178 -2.27 -10.53 -9.82
CA ARG A 178 -3.01 -9.57 -10.64
C ARG A 178 -3.45 -10.22 -11.95
N SER A 179 -4.52 -9.68 -12.50
CA SER A 179 -5.06 -10.04 -13.81
C SER A 179 -5.16 -8.78 -14.66
N TRP A 180 -4.76 -8.87 -15.92
CA TRP A 180 -4.82 -7.76 -16.87
C TRP A 180 -4.91 -8.26 -18.31
N LYS A 181 -5.32 -7.38 -19.22
CA LYS A 181 -5.37 -7.67 -20.66
C LYS A 181 -4.53 -6.68 -21.43
N GLU A 182 -3.62 -7.18 -22.23
CA GLU A 182 -2.74 -6.36 -23.07
C GLU A 182 -3.17 -6.46 -24.53
N ALA A 183 -3.17 -5.33 -25.23
CA ALA A 183 -3.36 -5.28 -26.66
C ALA A 183 -2.01 -5.46 -27.35
N GLU A 184 -1.84 -6.55 -28.10
CA GLU A 184 -0.60 -6.78 -28.84
C GLU A 184 -0.75 -6.32 -30.30
N LYS A 185 0.10 -5.37 -30.71
CA LYS A 185 0.16 -4.84 -32.08
C LYS A 185 1.08 -5.73 -32.95
N SER A 186 0.77 -7.01 -33.06
CA SER A 186 1.49 -7.98 -33.90
C SER A 186 0.72 -8.24 -35.19
N GLY A 187 0.96 -7.45 -36.25
CA GLY A 187 0.38 -7.65 -37.59
C GLY A 187 -1.03 -7.07 -37.80
N LYS A 188 -1.70 -7.49 -38.89
CA LYS A 188 -3.00 -6.95 -39.36
C LYS A 188 -4.21 -7.28 -38.46
N GLN A 189 -4.03 -8.02 -37.37
CA GLN A 189 -5.08 -8.33 -36.40
C GLN A 189 -4.60 -8.01 -34.99
N ALA A 190 -5.32 -7.14 -34.29
CA ALA A 190 -5.08 -6.86 -32.88
C ALA A 190 -5.46 -8.10 -32.06
N GLN A 191 -4.48 -8.75 -31.44
CA GLN A 191 -4.71 -9.90 -30.58
C GLN A 191 -4.59 -9.46 -29.12
N THR A 192 -5.63 -9.68 -28.32
CA THR A 192 -5.62 -9.36 -26.89
C THR A 192 -5.04 -10.53 -26.09
N LYS A 193 -3.89 -10.33 -25.43
CA LYS A 193 -3.34 -11.29 -24.47
C LYS A 193 -3.96 -11.08 -23.10
N SER A 194 -4.65 -12.08 -22.59
CA SER A 194 -5.21 -12.06 -21.23
C SER A 194 -4.27 -12.76 -20.26
N TYR A 195 -3.89 -12.07 -19.20
CA TYR A 195 -3.14 -12.62 -18.08
C TYR A 195 -4.09 -12.74 -16.90
N ASN A 196 -4.31 -13.97 -16.44
CA ASN A 196 -5.19 -14.25 -15.32
C ASN A 196 -4.36 -14.73 -14.14
N ASN A 197 -4.55 -14.09 -13.00
CA ASN A 197 -4.03 -14.49 -11.71
C ASN A 197 -2.51 -14.75 -11.69
N LYS A 198 -1.74 -13.86 -12.35
CA LYS A 198 -0.28 -13.95 -12.38
C LYS A 198 0.32 -13.31 -11.16
N LEU A 199 1.38 -13.93 -10.63
CA LEU A 199 2.21 -13.36 -9.58
C LEU A 199 2.94 -12.13 -10.14
N ILE A 200 2.62 -10.96 -9.61
CA ILE A 200 3.06 -9.69 -10.21
C ILE A 200 4.57 -9.50 -10.13
N PHE A 201 5.22 -10.08 -9.11
CA PHE A 201 6.66 -9.97 -8.92
C PHE A 201 7.48 -10.68 -10.02
N GLN A 202 6.89 -11.68 -10.70
CA GLN A 202 7.50 -12.40 -11.82
C GLN A 202 7.18 -11.76 -13.18
N ALA A 203 6.18 -10.88 -13.23
CA ALA A 203 5.75 -10.25 -14.46
C ALA A 203 6.80 -9.24 -14.94
N GLN A 204 7.14 -9.29 -16.23
CA GLN A 204 8.00 -8.29 -16.85
C GLN A 204 7.18 -7.03 -17.08
N THR A 205 7.45 -5.97 -16.33
CA THR A 205 6.73 -4.70 -16.46
C THR A 205 7.72 -3.54 -16.61
N PRO A 206 7.43 -2.53 -17.45
CA PRO A 206 8.17 -1.29 -17.43
C PRO A 206 7.91 -0.54 -16.12
N ILE A 207 8.97 0.02 -15.54
CA ILE A 207 8.91 0.76 -14.28
C ILE A 207 9.03 2.26 -14.57
N VAL A 208 8.06 3.05 -14.12
CA VAL A 208 8.10 4.51 -14.15
C VAL A 208 8.34 5.02 -12.74
N SER A 209 9.44 5.72 -12.51
CA SER A 209 9.82 6.16 -11.16
C SER A 209 9.70 7.67 -11.01
N PHE A 210 9.02 8.10 -9.95
CA PHE A 210 8.78 9.50 -9.62
C PHE A 210 9.65 9.94 -8.46
N ILE A 211 10.49 10.94 -8.72
CA ILE A 211 11.42 11.53 -7.76
C ILE A 211 11.15 13.02 -7.60
N ARG A 212 11.56 13.58 -6.46
CA ARG A 212 11.53 15.02 -6.20
C ARG A 212 12.95 15.52 -6.00
N ILE A 213 13.26 16.68 -6.56
CA ILE A 213 14.52 17.38 -6.34
C ILE A 213 14.16 18.79 -5.87
N GLY A 214 14.46 19.08 -4.60
CA GLY A 214 14.13 20.35 -3.96
C GLY A 214 12.88 20.31 -3.07
N SER A 215 12.66 21.41 -2.34
CA SER A 215 11.80 21.44 -1.16
C SER A 215 10.51 22.28 -1.31
N SER A 216 9.98 22.49 -2.53
CA SER A 216 8.78 23.34 -2.66
C SER A 216 7.49 22.64 -2.25
N ALA A 217 6.68 23.34 -1.45
CA ALA A 217 5.37 22.88 -1.00
C ALA A 217 4.25 23.05 -2.05
N SER A 218 4.51 23.64 -3.22
CA SER A 218 3.46 24.09 -4.15
C SER A 218 2.74 22.95 -4.89
N SER A 219 3.39 21.83 -5.15
CA SER A 219 2.80 20.69 -5.86
C SER A 219 3.10 19.37 -5.16
N SER A 220 2.13 18.44 -5.16
CA SER A 220 2.28 17.12 -4.53
C SER A 220 2.60 16.04 -5.57
N LYS A 221 3.74 15.38 -5.41
CA LYS A 221 4.20 14.30 -6.32
C LYS A 221 3.23 13.11 -6.34
N SER A 222 2.79 12.67 -5.17
CA SER A 222 1.83 11.58 -5.02
C SER A 222 0.46 11.92 -5.62
N GLN A 223 0.07 13.20 -5.64
CA GLN A 223 -1.21 13.63 -6.24
C GLN A 223 -1.17 13.52 -7.77
N LEU A 224 -0.05 13.91 -8.40
CA LEU A 224 0.15 13.69 -9.84
C LEU A 224 0.13 12.20 -10.19
N LEU A 225 0.75 11.36 -9.36
CA LEU A 225 0.70 9.90 -9.52
C LEU A 225 -0.72 9.34 -9.44
N ASN A 226 -1.52 9.76 -8.45
CA ASN A 226 -2.91 9.32 -8.33
C ASN A 226 -3.77 9.79 -9.50
N ALA A 227 -3.56 11.03 -9.96
CA ALA A 227 -4.23 11.55 -11.14
C ALA A 227 -3.90 10.72 -12.40
N LEU A 228 -2.66 10.23 -12.53
CA LEU A 228 -2.20 9.39 -13.64
C LEU A 228 -2.83 7.99 -13.59
N LEU A 229 -2.86 7.37 -12.40
CA LEU A 229 -3.27 5.98 -12.24
C LEU A 229 -4.78 5.78 -12.26
N SER A 230 -5.52 6.60 -11.53
CA SER A 230 -6.93 6.37 -11.23
C SER A 230 -7.84 7.48 -11.72
N LYS A 231 -7.30 8.53 -12.35
CA LYS A 231 -8.03 9.78 -12.63
C LYS A 231 -8.71 10.32 -11.35
N ARG A 232 -8.04 10.17 -10.20
CA ARG A 232 -8.51 10.53 -8.84
C ARG A 232 -9.76 9.81 -8.34
N LYS A 233 -10.14 8.67 -8.94
CA LYS A 233 -11.23 7.84 -8.39
C LYS A 233 -10.85 7.18 -7.07
N HIS A 234 -9.55 6.90 -6.90
CA HIS A 234 -9.00 6.27 -5.71
C HIS A 234 -7.55 6.72 -5.50
N ASP A 235 -7.22 7.17 -4.30
CA ASP A 235 -5.87 7.59 -3.94
C ASP A 235 -5.00 6.39 -3.56
N THR A 236 -4.30 5.84 -4.56
CA THR A 236 -3.37 4.73 -4.37
C THR A 236 -2.16 5.13 -3.54
N PHE A 237 -1.56 6.30 -3.82
CA PHE A 237 -0.46 6.88 -3.06
C PHE A 237 -0.97 7.93 -2.07
N PHE A 238 -0.43 7.93 -0.86
CA PHE A 238 -0.77 8.95 0.13
C PHE A 238 -0.18 10.32 -0.28
N HIS A 239 -0.99 11.37 -0.23
CA HIS A 239 -0.62 12.73 -0.60
C HIS A 239 -1.00 13.75 0.49
N ARG A 240 -0.50 14.98 0.37
CA ARG A 240 -0.62 15.98 1.45
C ARG A 240 -2.05 16.42 1.81
N HIS A 241 -2.99 16.22 0.89
CA HIS A 241 -4.40 16.60 1.09
C HIS A 241 -5.23 15.41 1.60
N CYS A 242 -4.60 14.25 1.79
CA CYS A 242 -5.21 13.15 2.51
C CYS A 242 -5.45 13.56 3.95
N ARG A 243 -6.55 13.05 4.50
CA ARG A 243 -6.87 13.22 5.91
C ARG A 243 -5.77 12.63 6.79
N GLY A 244 -5.42 13.34 7.85
CA GLY A 244 -4.34 12.95 8.76
C GLY A 244 -2.93 13.28 8.28
N SER A 245 -2.79 13.92 7.12
CA SER A 245 -1.48 14.38 6.66
C SER A 245 -0.94 15.46 7.59
N THR A 246 0.28 15.27 8.06
CA THR A 246 1.04 16.26 8.83
C THR A 246 2.33 16.62 8.11
N ARG A 247 2.98 17.73 8.50
CA ARG A 247 4.29 18.11 7.96
C ARG A 247 5.41 17.22 8.47
N GLU A 248 5.31 16.80 9.73
CA GLU A 248 6.27 15.93 10.40
C GLU A 248 6.03 14.48 10.00
N ARG A 249 7.00 13.90 9.29
CA ARG A 249 7.04 12.49 8.90
C ARG A 249 8.35 11.91 9.40
N LEU A 250 8.27 10.85 10.19
CA LEU A 250 9.43 10.27 10.87
C LEU A 250 10.01 9.04 10.15
N LEU A 251 9.15 8.22 9.55
CA LEU A 251 9.54 6.92 8.98
C LEU A 251 9.40 6.84 7.45
N MET A 252 8.89 7.91 6.82
CA MET A 252 8.63 7.92 5.37
C MET A 252 9.78 8.44 4.51
N GLU A 253 10.71 9.21 5.06
CA GLU A 253 11.82 9.76 4.28
C GLU A 253 12.70 8.63 3.73
N GLY A 254 12.90 8.60 2.41
CA GLY A 254 13.68 7.57 1.71
C GLY A 254 12.94 6.27 1.41
N VAL A 255 11.68 6.12 1.84
CA VAL A 255 10.83 4.96 1.47
C VAL A 255 10.48 5.05 -0.02
N VAL A 256 10.60 3.95 -0.74
CA VAL A 256 10.07 3.83 -2.11
C VAL A 256 8.82 3.00 -2.08
N GLU A 257 7.69 3.56 -2.52
CA GLU A 257 6.46 2.80 -2.73
C GLU A 257 6.30 2.37 -4.18
N ILE A 258 5.60 1.27 -4.42
CA ILE A 258 5.25 0.74 -5.75
C ILE A 258 3.74 0.49 -5.87
N ALA A 259 3.19 0.75 -7.04
CA ALA A 259 1.84 0.36 -7.45
C ALA A 259 1.83 -0.06 -8.91
N TRP A 260 0.85 -0.87 -9.33
CA TRP A 260 0.73 -1.33 -10.72
C TRP A 260 -0.55 -0.81 -11.36
N TYR A 261 -0.41 -0.29 -12.57
CA TYR A 261 -1.53 -0.11 -13.48
C TYR A 261 -1.75 -1.39 -14.30
N CYS A 262 -2.92 -1.99 -14.16
CA CYS A 262 -3.30 -3.23 -14.84
C CYS A 262 -4.47 -2.93 -15.80
N PRO A 263 -4.24 -2.89 -17.12
CA PRO A 263 -5.30 -2.61 -18.09
C PRO A 263 -6.35 -3.71 -18.14
N ARG A 264 -7.59 -3.33 -18.47
CA ARG A 264 -8.74 -4.24 -18.60
C ARG A 264 -8.99 -4.67 -20.05
N GLY A 265 -8.27 -4.07 -21.00
CA GLY A 265 -8.52 -4.20 -22.44
C GLY A 265 -9.68 -3.34 -22.92
N SER A 266 -9.95 -2.23 -22.21
CA SER A 266 -10.98 -1.24 -22.57
C SER A 266 -10.38 -0.12 -23.43
N PRO A 267 -11.13 0.48 -24.38
CA PRO A 267 -10.68 1.70 -25.06
C PRO A 267 -10.40 2.87 -24.11
N ASP A 268 -10.99 2.87 -22.91
CA ASP A 268 -10.79 3.89 -21.88
C ASP A 268 -9.49 3.68 -21.06
N ASP A 269 -8.75 2.61 -21.30
CA ASP A 269 -7.55 2.30 -20.54
C ASP A 269 -6.44 3.32 -20.81
N THR A 270 -5.83 3.80 -19.73
CA THR A 270 -4.75 4.78 -19.77
C THR A 270 -3.49 4.19 -20.38
N PHE A 271 -3.19 2.90 -20.24
CA PHE A 271 -1.99 2.27 -20.82
C PHE A 271 -2.36 0.94 -21.49
N GLU A 272 -1.66 0.58 -22.56
CA GLU A 272 -1.93 -0.65 -23.34
C GLU A 272 -1.37 -1.92 -22.68
N SER A 273 -0.36 -1.77 -21.84
CA SER A 273 0.31 -2.85 -21.09
C SER A 273 0.31 -2.58 -19.59
N CYS A 274 0.66 -3.60 -18.78
CA CYS A 274 0.82 -3.41 -17.35
C CYS A 274 2.08 -2.56 -17.04
N VAL A 275 1.92 -1.49 -16.27
CA VAL A 275 3.02 -0.55 -15.93
C VAL A 275 3.16 -0.45 -14.42
N ALA A 276 4.38 -0.53 -13.91
CA ALA A 276 4.70 -0.33 -12.50
C ALA A 276 5.10 1.13 -12.24
N PHE A 277 4.57 1.74 -11.19
CA PHE A 277 4.85 3.11 -10.78
C PHE A 277 5.53 3.11 -9.42
N CYS A 278 6.72 3.71 -9.34
CA CYS A 278 7.48 3.84 -8.10
C CYS A 278 7.49 5.29 -7.62
N ASN A 279 7.40 5.49 -6.31
CA ASN A 279 7.32 6.80 -5.67
C ASN A 279 8.37 6.89 -4.55
N LEU A 280 9.48 7.62 -4.78
CA LEU A 280 10.49 7.88 -3.74
C LEU A 280 10.02 9.01 -2.82
N HIS A 281 9.75 8.72 -1.55
CA HIS A 281 9.39 9.74 -0.56
C HIS A 281 10.63 10.51 -0.09
N GLY A 282 10.44 11.81 0.13
CA GLY A 282 11.49 12.73 0.49
C GLY A 282 12.14 13.43 -0.70
N ASP A 283 13.24 14.12 -0.41
CA ASP A 283 14.08 14.76 -1.42
C ASP A 283 15.13 13.78 -1.93
N ALA A 284 15.21 13.59 -3.25
CA ALA A 284 16.15 12.66 -3.86
C ALA A 284 17.62 13.07 -3.61
N ARG A 285 17.89 14.34 -3.24
CA ARG A 285 19.22 14.82 -2.87
C ARG A 285 19.79 14.11 -1.63
N ASP A 286 18.93 13.63 -0.74
CA ASP A 286 19.32 13.00 0.53
C ASP A 286 19.33 11.47 0.45
N HIS A 287 18.86 10.89 -0.68
CA HIS A 287 18.63 9.46 -0.85
C HIS A 287 19.36 8.90 -2.09
N GLY A 288 20.68 9.09 -2.12
CA GLY A 288 21.52 8.74 -3.27
C GLY A 288 21.46 7.27 -3.68
N ALA A 289 21.50 6.34 -2.72
CA ALA A 289 21.48 4.90 -3.01
C ALA A 289 20.13 4.47 -3.62
N GLN A 290 19.00 4.92 -3.05
CA GLN A 290 17.67 4.67 -3.61
C GLN A 290 17.53 5.28 -5.00
N LEU A 291 18.08 6.47 -5.24
CA LEU A 291 18.03 7.13 -6.53
C LEU A 291 18.82 6.36 -7.60
N GLN A 292 20.04 5.90 -7.29
CA GLN A 292 20.86 5.10 -8.21
C GLN A 292 20.17 3.78 -8.55
N PHE A 293 19.62 3.08 -7.55
CA PHE A 293 18.82 1.88 -7.78
C PHE A 293 17.63 2.15 -8.71
N LEU A 294 16.86 3.23 -8.46
CA LEU A 294 15.73 3.61 -9.31
C LEU A 294 16.18 3.89 -10.75
N GLN A 295 17.27 4.64 -10.96
CA GLN A 295 17.81 4.90 -12.29
C GLN A 295 18.13 3.61 -13.08
N ASP A 296 18.58 2.56 -12.39
CA ASP A 296 18.92 1.28 -13.04
C ASP A 296 17.69 0.46 -13.42
N ILE A 297 16.62 0.53 -12.62
CA ILE A 297 15.38 -0.26 -12.83
C ILE A 297 14.31 0.51 -13.63
N SER A 298 14.33 1.84 -13.65
CA SER A 298 13.33 2.63 -14.37
C SER A 298 13.46 2.49 -15.89
N ALA A 299 12.34 2.26 -16.57
CA ALA A 299 12.19 2.53 -17.99
C ALA A 299 12.10 4.04 -18.25
N VAL A 300 11.36 4.77 -17.42
CA VAL A 300 11.22 6.22 -17.48
C VAL A 300 11.34 6.80 -16.07
N SER A 301 12.12 7.86 -15.91
CA SER A 301 12.17 8.63 -14.67
C SER A 301 11.43 9.96 -14.84
N VAL A 302 10.56 10.28 -13.88
CA VAL A 302 9.85 11.56 -13.81
C VAL A 302 10.37 12.32 -12.59
N ALA A 303 11.03 13.46 -12.84
CA ALA A 303 11.62 14.28 -11.78
C ALA A 303 10.80 15.56 -11.61
N LEU A 304 10.23 15.73 -10.41
CA LEU A 304 9.61 16.98 -9.99
C LEU A 304 10.69 17.89 -9.43
N VAL A 305 11.02 18.96 -10.15
CA VAL A 305 12.10 19.88 -9.82
C VAL A 305 11.53 21.20 -9.34
N SER A 306 11.84 21.52 -8.10
CA SER A 306 11.51 22.78 -7.45
C SER A 306 12.58 23.83 -7.71
N ASP A 307 12.17 25.07 -7.98
CA ASP A 307 13.00 26.28 -7.99
C ASP A 307 14.39 26.12 -8.64
N LEU A 308 14.45 26.10 -9.98
CA LEU A 308 15.71 25.94 -10.73
C LEU A 308 16.74 27.05 -10.47
N GLU A 309 16.28 28.23 -10.07
CA GLU A 309 17.09 29.44 -9.98
C GLU A 309 17.86 29.46 -8.65
N HIS A 310 17.19 29.07 -7.56
CA HIS A 310 17.81 28.94 -6.24
C HIS A 310 18.24 27.50 -5.89
N MET A 311 18.22 26.58 -6.86
CA MET A 311 18.69 25.21 -6.65
C MET A 311 20.16 25.15 -6.25
N ASP A 312 20.40 24.45 -5.13
CA ASP A 312 21.73 24.15 -4.63
C ASP A 312 22.61 23.45 -5.68
N ASN A 313 23.93 23.61 -5.56
CA ASN A 313 24.90 22.93 -6.42
C ASN A 313 24.74 21.41 -6.41
N ARG A 314 24.33 20.82 -5.27
CA ARG A 314 24.02 19.39 -5.16
C ARG A 314 22.84 18.99 -6.06
N GLY A 315 21.76 19.76 -6.04
CA GLY A 315 20.58 19.52 -6.87
C GLY A 315 20.89 19.73 -8.37
N LYS A 316 21.68 20.75 -8.70
CA LYS A 316 22.14 21.01 -10.08
C LYS A 316 22.99 19.85 -10.62
N LYS A 317 23.95 19.35 -9.83
CA LYS A 317 24.77 18.19 -10.19
C LYS A 317 23.92 16.94 -10.40
N LEU A 318 23.00 16.65 -9.48
CA LEU A 318 22.08 15.51 -9.59
C LEU A 318 21.22 15.57 -10.86
N LEU A 319 20.66 16.76 -11.14
CA LEU A 319 19.86 16.98 -12.35
C LEU A 319 20.71 16.83 -13.62
N GLN A 320 21.97 17.28 -13.59
CA GLN A 320 22.90 17.11 -14.70
C GLN A 320 23.24 15.64 -14.95
N GLU A 321 23.50 14.86 -13.89
CA GLU A 321 23.73 13.40 -13.98
C GLU A 321 22.51 12.68 -14.56
N LEU A 322 21.30 13.00 -14.06
CA LEU A 322 20.04 12.49 -14.60
C LEU A 322 19.86 12.87 -16.07
N TRP A 323 20.24 14.09 -16.45
CA TRP A 323 20.12 14.58 -17.81
C TRP A 323 21.13 13.93 -18.77
N GLN A 324 22.34 13.63 -18.29
CA GLN A 324 23.39 12.94 -19.05
C GLN A 324 23.18 11.43 -19.15
N SER A 325 22.36 10.85 -18.26
CA SER A 325 22.03 9.42 -18.31
C SER A 325 21.35 9.03 -19.64
N GLN A 326 21.55 7.79 -20.10
CA GLN A 326 20.91 7.28 -21.33
C GLN A 326 19.41 7.00 -21.18
N ARG A 327 18.88 7.04 -19.94
CA ARG A 327 17.48 6.72 -19.62
C ARG A 327 16.55 7.89 -19.96
N PRO A 328 15.34 7.61 -20.47
CA PRO A 328 14.31 8.64 -20.62
C PRO A 328 14.03 9.40 -19.32
N LEU A 329 14.00 10.73 -19.41
CA LEU A 329 13.73 11.61 -18.27
C LEU A 329 12.70 12.66 -18.63
N VAL A 330 11.68 12.78 -17.79
CA VAL A 330 10.67 13.84 -17.84
C VAL A 330 10.85 14.75 -16.64
N CYS A 331 11.25 15.99 -16.87
CA CYS A 331 11.40 16.99 -15.81
C CYS A 331 10.15 17.88 -15.73
N LEU A 332 9.47 17.85 -14.60
CA LEU A 332 8.34 18.70 -14.25
C LEU A 332 8.85 19.88 -13.42
N LEU A 333 8.75 21.10 -13.94
CA LEU A 333 9.25 22.32 -13.31
C LEU A 333 8.13 23.06 -12.60
N THR A 334 8.19 23.13 -11.27
CA THR A 334 7.08 23.67 -10.44
C THR A 334 6.84 25.16 -10.64
N GLU A 335 7.90 25.93 -10.87
CA GLU A 335 7.84 27.40 -10.88
C GLU A 335 7.77 28.04 -12.27
N ARG A 336 7.73 27.23 -13.34
CA ARG A 336 7.68 27.72 -14.74
C ARG A 336 6.36 27.35 -15.39
N GLU A 337 5.77 28.29 -16.14
CA GLU A 337 4.50 28.09 -16.85
C GLU A 337 4.70 27.41 -18.21
N ASN A 338 5.74 27.83 -18.95
CA ASN A 338 6.07 27.29 -20.28
C ASN A 338 7.58 27.21 -20.47
N THR A 339 8.08 26.06 -20.92
CA THR A 339 9.46 25.90 -21.38
C THR A 339 9.49 25.84 -22.90
N ALA A 340 10.35 26.64 -23.54
CA ALA A 340 10.65 26.48 -24.96
C ALA A 340 11.17 25.04 -25.22
N ASN A 341 10.66 24.41 -26.28
CA ASN A 341 10.92 23.02 -26.67
C ASN A 341 12.41 22.77 -27.00
N GLY A 342 13.24 22.60 -25.98
CA GLY A 342 14.49 21.84 -26.08
C GLY A 342 14.18 20.35 -26.01
N GLN A 343 13.43 19.84 -26.99
CA GLN A 343 13.06 18.42 -27.04
C GLN A 343 14.20 17.63 -27.66
N SER A 344 14.88 16.82 -26.86
CA SER A 344 15.54 15.63 -27.39
C SER A 344 14.57 14.45 -27.26
N SER A 345 14.64 13.46 -28.15
CA SER A 345 13.69 12.33 -28.18
C SER A 345 13.55 11.57 -26.86
N LYS A 346 14.50 11.69 -25.92
CA LYS A 346 14.49 11.01 -24.62
C LYS A 346 14.45 11.94 -23.40
N LYS A 347 14.59 13.26 -23.56
CA LYS A 347 14.64 14.21 -22.43
C LYS A 347 13.65 15.34 -22.66
N ILE A 348 12.70 15.48 -21.75
CA ILE A 348 11.57 16.40 -21.90
C ILE A 348 11.48 17.29 -20.66
N LYS A 349 11.19 18.58 -20.87
CA LYS A 349 10.91 19.57 -19.81
C LYS A 349 9.47 20.06 -19.95
N ILE A 350 8.76 20.15 -18.84
CA ILE A 350 7.38 20.63 -18.77
C ILE A 350 7.27 21.61 -17.62
N GLY A 351 6.75 22.81 -17.87
CA GLY A 351 6.34 23.72 -16.82
C GLY A 351 4.97 23.33 -16.28
N ILE A 352 4.78 23.31 -14.96
CA ILE A 352 3.49 22.97 -14.33
C ILE A 352 2.78 24.16 -13.69
N LYS A 353 3.43 25.34 -13.61
CA LYS A 353 2.84 26.51 -12.95
C LYS A 353 1.60 26.98 -13.72
N ASN A 354 0.51 27.24 -13.00
CA ASN A 354 -0.76 27.77 -13.53
C ASN A 354 -1.40 26.97 -14.68
N ARG A 355 -1.00 25.71 -14.88
CA ARG A 355 -1.61 24.85 -15.88
C ARG A 355 -2.84 24.13 -15.33
N ASN A 356 -3.80 23.88 -16.22
CA ASN A 356 -4.90 22.97 -15.94
C ASN A 356 -4.31 21.56 -15.69
N GLU A 357 -4.67 20.98 -14.55
CA GLU A 357 -4.17 19.68 -14.16
C GLU A 357 -4.58 18.58 -15.13
N SER A 358 -5.81 18.59 -15.64
CA SER A 358 -6.28 17.57 -16.60
C SER A 358 -5.45 17.59 -17.87
N GLU A 359 -5.21 18.77 -18.44
CA GLU A 359 -4.40 18.92 -19.66
C GLU A 359 -2.95 18.49 -19.43
N LEU A 360 -2.38 18.86 -18.26
CA LEU A 360 -1.04 18.42 -17.86
C LEU A 360 -0.97 16.90 -17.77
N MET A 361 -1.97 16.25 -17.18
CA MET A 361 -2.01 14.80 -17.01
C MET A 361 -2.20 14.06 -18.33
N ASP A 362 -3.02 14.58 -19.25
CA ASP A 362 -3.17 14.03 -20.59
C ASP A 362 -1.88 14.13 -21.38
N GLN A 363 -1.21 15.28 -21.31
CA GLN A 363 0.10 15.47 -21.93
C GLN A 363 1.13 14.51 -21.33
N LEU A 364 1.23 14.44 -20.00
CA LEU A 364 2.18 13.56 -19.29
C LEU A 364 1.94 12.09 -19.61
N THR A 365 0.67 11.67 -19.64
CA THR A 365 0.28 10.31 -20.02
C THR A 365 0.75 9.99 -21.43
N LYS A 366 0.49 10.87 -22.40
CA LYS A 366 0.93 10.69 -23.78
C LYS A 366 2.45 10.56 -23.89
N MET A 367 3.20 11.44 -23.21
CA MET A 367 4.67 11.37 -23.24
C MET A 367 5.21 10.10 -22.58
N ILE A 368 4.63 9.65 -21.47
CA ILE A 368 5.04 8.39 -20.84
C ILE A 368 4.75 7.23 -21.81
N LYS A 369 3.61 7.21 -22.49
CA LYS A 369 3.32 6.19 -23.52
C LYS A 369 4.37 6.18 -24.62
N ASP A 370 4.62 7.33 -25.24
CA ASP A 370 5.56 7.45 -26.36
C ASP A 370 6.98 7.01 -25.94
N LEU A 371 7.39 7.36 -24.71
CA LEU A 371 8.68 6.94 -24.15
C LEU A 371 8.72 5.45 -23.82
N LEU A 372 7.61 4.86 -23.35
CA LEU A 372 7.52 3.42 -23.08
C LEU A 372 7.50 2.60 -24.37
N GLU A 373 6.84 3.06 -25.43
CA GLU A 373 6.90 2.40 -26.74
C GLU A 373 8.31 2.45 -27.35
N GLY A 374 9.05 3.54 -27.12
CA GLY A 374 10.43 3.69 -27.56
C GLY A 374 11.49 3.06 -26.64
N SER A 375 11.13 2.63 -25.43
CA SER A 375 12.06 2.08 -24.43
C SER A 375 11.69 0.64 -24.06
N ASN A 376 12.59 -0.30 -24.35
CA ASN A 376 12.35 -1.73 -24.13
C ASN A 376 12.69 -2.32 -22.74
N PRO A 377 13.15 -1.60 -21.69
CA PRO A 377 13.54 -2.29 -20.47
C PRO A 377 12.31 -2.60 -19.60
N CYS A 378 11.76 -3.79 -19.78
CA CYS A 378 10.87 -4.41 -18.80
C CYS A 378 11.71 -5.17 -17.77
N PHE A 379 11.33 -5.07 -16.50
CA PHE A 379 11.95 -5.83 -15.42
C PHE A 379 10.88 -6.56 -14.61
N SER A 380 11.21 -7.76 -14.14
CA SER A 380 10.51 -8.38 -13.01
C SER A 380 11.10 -7.88 -11.71
N LEU A 381 10.32 -7.93 -10.63
CA LEU A 381 10.83 -7.63 -9.30
C LEU A 381 11.93 -8.61 -8.88
N ASP A 382 11.88 -9.86 -9.34
CA ASP A 382 12.99 -10.82 -9.16
C ASP A 382 14.31 -10.29 -9.76
N SER A 383 14.29 -9.78 -11.00
CA SER A 383 15.48 -9.21 -11.63
C SER A 383 15.93 -7.92 -10.93
N CYS A 384 15.01 -7.15 -10.36
CA CYS A 384 15.34 -5.99 -9.52
C CYS A 384 16.05 -6.39 -8.23
N ALA A 385 15.82 -7.60 -7.69
CA ALA A 385 16.49 -8.06 -6.48
C ALA A 385 18.00 -8.22 -6.69
N ASP A 386 18.44 -8.69 -7.86
CA ASP A 386 19.86 -8.79 -8.18
C ASP A 386 20.55 -7.43 -8.23
N LYS A 387 19.85 -6.42 -8.78
CA LYS A 387 20.32 -5.02 -8.74
C LYS A 387 20.32 -4.48 -7.31
N ALA A 388 19.30 -4.78 -6.51
CA ALA A 388 19.25 -4.36 -5.11
C ALA A 388 20.46 -4.88 -4.33
N ARG A 389 20.87 -6.14 -4.56
CA ARG A 389 22.09 -6.72 -3.98
C ARG A 389 23.35 -6.00 -4.43
N GLN A 390 23.46 -5.62 -5.70
CA GLN A 390 24.60 -4.84 -6.23
C GLN A 390 24.74 -3.47 -5.57
N HIS A 391 23.61 -2.84 -5.23
CA HIS A 391 23.55 -1.57 -4.49
C HIS A 391 23.73 -1.74 -2.96
N GLY A 392 23.97 -2.97 -2.48
CA GLY A 392 24.18 -3.26 -1.07
C GLY A 392 22.91 -3.29 -0.22
N PHE A 393 21.73 -3.41 -0.85
CA PHE A 393 20.46 -3.54 -0.12
C PHE A 393 20.25 -4.95 0.41
N VAL A 394 19.60 -5.04 1.56
CA VAL A 394 19.20 -6.31 2.16
C VAL A 394 17.91 -6.77 1.51
N VAL A 395 17.92 -7.93 0.85
CA VAL A 395 16.69 -8.52 0.29
C VAL A 395 16.02 -9.37 1.36
N ASP A 396 14.75 -9.10 1.66
CA ASP A 396 13.98 -9.86 2.66
C ASP A 396 13.88 -11.36 2.33
N ALA A 397 13.83 -11.72 1.05
CA ALA A 397 13.78 -13.11 0.58
C ALA A 397 15.04 -13.92 0.91
N ASP A 398 16.17 -13.26 1.19
CA ASP A 398 17.44 -13.90 1.54
C ASP A 398 17.56 -14.17 3.05
N GLN A 399 16.57 -13.74 3.85
CA GLN A 399 16.57 -13.98 5.30
C GLN A 399 16.45 -15.48 5.63
N PRO A 400 17.14 -15.97 6.67
CA PRO A 400 17.15 -17.40 7.01
C PRO A 400 15.74 -18.03 7.18
N PRO A 401 14.76 -17.36 7.82
CA PRO A 401 13.40 -17.89 7.90
C PRO A 401 12.75 -18.08 6.53
N CYS A 402 12.88 -17.11 5.63
CA CYS A 402 12.33 -17.14 4.28
C CYS A 402 12.97 -18.23 3.43
N VAL A 403 14.30 -18.36 3.48
CA VAL A 403 15.04 -19.41 2.75
C VAL A 403 14.62 -20.80 3.22
N THR A 404 14.52 -21.00 4.53
CA THR A 404 14.09 -22.26 5.13
C THR A 404 12.65 -22.59 4.76
N ALA A 405 11.74 -21.61 4.84
CA ALA A 405 10.34 -21.78 4.46
C ALA A 405 10.20 -22.14 2.97
N LYS A 406 10.95 -21.47 2.09
CA LYS A 406 10.99 -21.78 0.65
C LYS A 406 11.53 -23.18 0.36
N ALA A 407 12.56 -23.62 1.09
CA ALA A 407 13.10 -24.97 0.95
C ALA A 407 12.07 -26.04 1.35
N LYS A 408 11.43 -25.89 2.51
CA LYS A 408 10.36 -26.80 2.98
C LYS A 408 9.15 -26.82 2.01
N ALA A 409 8.75 -25.65 1.50
CA ALA A 409 7.67 -25.57 0.52
C ALA A 409 8.02 -26.30 -0.79
N LYS A 410 9.27 -26.18 -1.26
CA LYS A 410 9.74 -26.92 -2.44
C LYS A 410 9.73 -28.43 -2.19
N GLU A 411 10.20 -28.88 -1.03
CA GLU A 411 10.15 -30.30 -0.66
C GLU A 411 8.73 -30.85 -0.71
N LEU A 412 7.76 -30.12 -0.12
CA LEU A 412 6.34 -30.48 -0.17
C LEU A 412 5.80 -30.55 -1.61
N VAL A 413 6.12 -29.56 -2.44
CA VAL A 413 5.68 -29.53 -3.85
C VAL A 413 6.27 -30.70 -4.64
N GLU A 414 7.54 -31.07 -4.40
CA GLU A 414 8.17 -32.22 -5.06
C GLU A 414 7.57 -33.55 -4.62
N LEU A 415 7.15 -33.69 -3.35
CA LEU A 415 6.37 -34.85 -2.89
C LEU A 415 5.03 -34.94 -3.63
N LEU A 416 4.31 -33.80 -3.74
CA LEU A 416 3.02 -33.73 -4.44
C LEU A 416 3.10 -34.06 -5.94
N LYS A 417 4.25 -33.88 -6.58
CA LYS A 417 4.44 -34.21 -8.01
C LYS A 417 4.75 -35.69 -8.26
N LYS A 418 5.32 -36.40 -7.28
CA LYS A 418 5.80 -37.78 -7.46
C LYS A 418 4.69 -38.82 -7.31
N GLU A 419 3.71 -38.57 -6.46
CA GLU A 419 2.63 -39.52 -6.15
C GLU A 419 1.27 -39.01 -6.65
N LYS A 420 0.29 -39.91 -6.81
CA LYS A 420 -1.08 -39.51 -7.14
C LYS A 420 -1.71 -38.80 -5.94
N LEU A 421 -2.35 -37.65 -6.16
CA LEU A 421 -3.04 -36.87 -5.12
C LEU A 421 -3.99 -37.70 -4.24
N SER A 422 -4.63 -38.73 -4.79
CA SER A 422 -5.51 -39.65 -4.05
C SER A 422 -4.76 -40.51 -3.04
N GLU A 423 -3.57 -40.97 -3.40
CA GLU A 423 -2.71 -41.80 -2.54
C GLU A 423 -2.08 -40.94 -1.44
N ILE A 424 -1.56 -39.76 -1.80
CA ILE A 424 -1.00 -38.80 -0.85
C ILE A 424 -2.03 -38.38 0.21
N LYS A 425 -3.26 -38.04 -0.20
CA LYS A 425 -4.31 -37.66 0.76
C LYS A 425 -4.64 -38.78 1.73
N SER A 426 -4.64 -40.03 1.26
CA SER A 426 -4.90 -41.20 2.12
C SER A 426 -3.77 -41.44 3.14
N GLN A 427 -2.52 -41.13 2.79
CA GLN A 427 -1.36 -41.30 3.65
C GLN A 427 -1.15 -40.12 4.60
N LEU A 428 -1.20 -38.89 4.10
CA LEU A 428 -0.90 -37.67 4.86
C LEU A 428 -2.11 -37.10 5.60
N LEU A 429 -3.33 -37.29 5.09
CA LEU A 429 -4.57 -36.73 5.64
C LEU A 429 -5.63 -37.83 5.84
N PRO A 430 -5.32 -38.90 6.61
CA PRO A 430 -6.17 -40.09 6.73
C PRO A 430 -7.56 -39.77 7.29
N LEU A 431 -7.68 -38.69 8.06
CA LEU A 431 -8.94 -38.24 8.66
C LEU A 431 -9.85 -37.49 7.67
N GLN A 432 -9.31 -36.86 6.61
CA GLN A 432 -10.08 -36.05 5.64
C GLN A 432 -10.81 -36.88 4.57
N GLY A 433 -10.86 -38.21 4.72
CA GLY A 433 -11.57 -39.11 3.82
C GLY A 433 -12.93 -39.55 4.37
N LYS A 434 -13.09 -40.86 4.54
CA LYS A 434 -14.34 -41.48 5.00
C LYS A 434 -14.74 -41.05 6.41
N LEU A 435 -13.76 -40.80 7.30
CA LEU A 435 -14.02 -40.39 8.68
C LEU A 435 -14.60 -38.98 8.78
N TRP A 436 -14.03 -38.00 8.06
CA TRP A 436 -14.60 -36.66 7.95
C TRP A 436 -16.03 -36.69 7.37
N TYR A 437 -16.24 -37.48 6.31
CA TYR A 437 -17.56 -37.68 5.74
C TYR A 437 -18.56 -38.28 6.74
N GLN A 438 -18.16 -39.31 7.49
CA GLN A 438 -18.98 -39.93 8.53
C GLN A 438 -19.25 -38.99 9.70
N TRP A 439 -18.28 -38.16 10.08
CA TRP A 439 -18.46 -37.13 11.09
C TRP A 439 -19.49 -36.09 10.61
N CYS A 440 -19.34 -35.56 9.39
CA CYS A 440 -20.33 -34.67 8.78
C CYS A 440 -21.73 -35.29 8.68
N GLN A 441 -21.83 -36.59 8.37
CA GLN A 441 -23.12 -37.29 8.38
C GLN A 441 -23.72 -37.50 9.77
N LYS A 442 -22.88 -37.55 10.81
CA LYS A 442 -23.31 -37.65 12.21
C LYS A 442 -23.62 -36.28 12.81
N ASP A 443 -23.03 -35.22 12.28
CA ASP A 443 -23.31 -33.80 12.55
C ASP A 443 -24.68 -33.35 12.00
N LYS A 444 -25.65 -34.27 11.98
CA LYS A 444 -27.08 -34.06 11.67
C LYS A 444 -27.78 -33.13 12.65
N GLU A 445 -27.11 -32.69 13.71
CA GLU A 445 -27.58 -31.65 14.63
C GLU A 445 -27.68 -30.28 13.93
N LEU A 446 -26.86 -30.03 12.89
CA LEU A 446 -26.96 -28.82 12.06
C LEU A 446 -28.26 -28.73 11.26
N THR A 447 -28.79 -29.86 10.78
CA THR A 447 -30.12 -29.90 10.14
C THR A 447 -31.22 -29.54 11.13
N GLN A 448 -31.05 -29.87 12.42
CA GLN A 448 -31.98 -29.50 13.48
C GLN A 448 -31.92 -27.98 13.77
N LEU A 449 -30.73 -27.40 13.74
CA LEU A 449 -30.53 -25.94 13.85
C LEU A 449 -31.16 -25.16 12.69
N MET A 450 -31.04 -25.63 11.44
CA MET A 450 -31.71 -25.00 10.28
C MET A 450 -33.24 -25.05 10.40
N VAL A 451 -33.82 -26.19 10.80
CA VAL A 451 -35.27 -26.33 11.01
C VAL A 451 -35.75 -25.45 12.16
N SER A 452 -34.92 -25.23 13.18
CA SER A 452 -35.19 -24.33 14.30
C SER A 452 -34.89 -22.85 14.03
N GLY A 453 -34.50 -22.48 12.81
CA GLY A 453 -34.31 -21.08 12.38
C GLY A 453 -32.96 -20.46 12.74
N TYR A 454 -31.96 -21.27 13.10
CA TYR A 454 -30.61 -20.78 13.38
C TYR A 454 -29.79 -20.60 12.08
N PRO A 455 -28.93 -19.57 12.02
CA PRO A 455 -28.07 -19.34 10.86
C PRO A 455 -27.04 -20.46 10.71
N VAL A 456 -26.81 -20.89 9.46
CA VAL A 456 -25.83 -21.91 9.11
C VAL A 456 -24.89 -21.37 8.04
N GLU A 457 -23.59 -21.45 8.32
CA GLU A 457 -22.55 -21.04 7.40
C GLU A 457 -22.34 -22.13 6.32
N LEU A 458 -22.57 -21.77 5.05
CA LEU A 458 -22.45 -22.70 3.91
C LEU A 458 -21.11 -22.61 3.18
N MET A 459 -20.34 -21.56 3.44
CA MET A 459 -19.07 -21.26 2.80
C MET A 459 -18.15 -20.59 3.81
N ASP A 460 -16.96 -21.15 3.99
CA ASP A 460 -15.88 -20.49 4.70
C ASP A 460 -15.26 -19.42 3.78
N GLY A 461 -15.37 -18.15 4.19
CA GLY A 461 -14.88 -17.00 3.45
C GLY A 461 -13.35 -16.97 3.27
N ASP A 462 -12.59 -17.59 4.17
CA ASP A 462 -11.13 -17.60 4.14
C ASP A 462 -10.60 -18.69 3.19
N ALA A 463 -11.30 -19.82 3.09
CA ALA A 463 -10.92 -20.94 2.22
C ALA A 463 -11.45 -20.83 0.79
N SER A 464 -12.40 -19.92 0.51
CA SER A 464 -13.11 -19.81 -0.79
C SER A 464 -13.62 -21.18 -1.30
N TYR A 465 -13.99 -22.07 -0.37
CA TYR A 465 -14.31 -23.45 -0.65
C TYR A 465 -15.74 -23.74 -0.22
N LEU A 466 -16.55 -24.20 -1.18
CA LEU A 466 -17.92 -24.66 -0.93
C LEU A 466 -17.93 -26.19 -0.94
N PRO A 467 -18.15 -26.86 0.21
CA PRO A 467 -18.20 -28.32 0.27
C PRO A 467 -19.52 -28.83 -0.31
N LEU A 468 -19.64 -28.85 -1.65
CA LEU A 468 -20.86 -29.22 -2.38
C LEU A 468 -21.49 -30.54 -1.92
N ARG A 469 -20.66 -31.54 -1.56
CA ARG A 469 -21.14 -32.83 -1.04
C ARG A 469 -21.78 -32.72 0.34
N TRP A 470 -21.29 -31.81 1.18
CA TRP A 470 -21.84 -31.54 2.51
C TRP A 470 -23.14 -30.75 2.41
N VAL A 471 -23.15 -29.69 1.59
CA VAL A 471 -24.35 -28.91 1.29
C VAL A 471 -25.46 -29.81 0.73
N GLY A 472 -25.11 -30.71 -0.21
CA GLY A 472 -26.05 -31.71 -0.75
C GLY A 472 -26.65 -32.61 0.34
N ALA A 473 -25.82 -33.15 1.24
CA ALA A 473 -26.29 -34.01 2.33
C ALA A 473 -27.24 -33.29 3.32
N ILE A 474 -27.05 -31.99 3.55
CA ILE A 474 -27.97 -31.17 4.35
C ILE A 474 -29.32 -31.06 3.65
N PHE A 475 -29.34 -30.76 2.34
CA PHE A 475 -30.57 -30.67 1.57
C PHE A 475 -31.30 -32.01 1.48
N ASP A 476 -30.59 -33.11 1.27
CA ASP A 476 -31.18 -34.46 1.29
C ASP A 476 -31.87 -34.73 2.63
N SER A 477 -31.22 -34.37 3.75
CA SER A 477 -31.80 -34.53 5.09
C SER A 477 -32.98 -33.58 5.36
N LEU A 478 -33.02 -32.40 4.75
CA LEU A 478 -34.15 -31.47 4.84
C LEU A 478 -35.34 -32.00 4.03
N ILE A 479 -35.10 -32.56 2.84
CA ILE A 479 -36.12 -33.19 2.00
C ILE A 479 -36.76 -34.38 2.71
N GLU A 480 -35.97 -35.23 3.37
CA GLU A 480 -36.49 -36.35 4.19
C GLU A 480 -37.42 -35.87 5.31
N ARG A 481 -37.13 -34.70 5.92
CA ARG A 481 -37.87 -34.20 7.10
C ARG A 481 -39.09 -33.35 6.75
N LEU A 482 -38.98 -32.47 5.76
CA LEU A 482 -40.00 -31.49 5.40
C LEU A 482 -40.82 -31.92 4.16
N GLY A 483 -40.41 -33.01 3.52
CA GLY A 483 -40.87 -33.44 2.21
C GLY A 483 -40.17 -32.66 1.09
N ASP A 484 -40.29 -33.17 -0.13
CA ASP A 484 -39.78 -32.48 -1.32
C ASP A 484 -40.62 -31.21 -1.60
N LYS A 485 -40.11 -30.08 -1.14
CA LYS A 485 -40.76 -28.76 -1.23
C LYS A 485 -39.94 -27.87 -2.14
N ARG A 486 -40.63 -27.03 -2.92
CA ARG A 486 -39.98 -25.99 -3.71
C ARG A 486 -39.34 -24.96 -2.78
N VAL A 487 -38.03 -24.78 -2.92
CA VAL A 487 -37.24 -23.80 -2.15
C VAL A 487 -37.33 -22.44 -2.84
N PHE A 488 -37.69 -21.41 -2.08
CA PHE A 488 -37.56 -20.02 -2.50
C PHE A 488 -36.31 -19.42 -1.85
N VAL A 489 -35.36 -18.95 -2.65
CA VAL A 489 -34.09 -18.41 -2.16
C VAL A 489 -34.14 -16.88 -2.20
N LEU A 490 -34.03 -16.25 -1.04
CA LEU A 490 -33.82 -14.82 -0.91
C LEU A 490 -32.35 -14.59 -0.54
N SER A 491 -31.62 -13.86 -1.40
CA SER A 491 -30.21 -13.54 -1.16
C SER A 491 -30.05 -12.06 -0.86
N VAL A 492 -29.38 -11.75 0.25
CA VAL A 492 -29.01 -10.37 0.60
C VAL A 492 -27.50 -10.24 0.42
N LEU A 493 -27.07 -9.44 -0.55
CA LEU A 493 -25.66 -9.31 -0.93
C LEU A 493 -25.05 -7.98 -0.50
N GLY A 494 -23.79 -8.05 -0.10
CA GLY A 494 -22.88 -6.91 -0.16
C GLY A 494 -21.87 -6.92 0.97
N ILE A 495 -21.28 -5.75 1.19
CA ILE A 495 -20.09 -5.58 2.02
C ILE A 495 -20.40 -5.94 3.49
N GLN A 496 -19.41 -6.50 4.19
CA GLN A 496 -19.50 -6.84 5.61
C GLN A 496 -19.91 -5.62 6.45
N SER A 497 -20.69 -5.82 7.52
CA SER A 497 -21.10 -4.78 8.47
C SER A 497 -22.09 -3.72 7.96
N THR A 498 -22.79 -3.94 6.84
CA THR A 498 -23.84 -3.00 6.39
C THR A 498 -25.24 -3.30 6.96
N GLY A 499 -25.34 -4.06 8.06
CA GLY A 499 -26.62 -4.49 8.64
C GLY A 499 -27.41 -5.51 7.79
N LYS A 500 -26.71 -6.29 6.95
CA LYS A 500 -27.26 -7.42 6.22
C LYS A 500 -27.31 -8.68 7.06
#